data_AF-A0A3A5UQ73-F1
#
_entry.id   AF-A0A3A5UQ73-F1
#
_cell.length_a   1.000
_cell.length_b   1.000
_cell.length_c   1.000
_cell.angle_alpha   90.00
_cell.angle_beta   90.00
_cell.angle_gamma   90.00
#
_symmetry.space_group_name_H-M   'P 1'
#
loop_
_entity.id
_entity.type
_entity.pdbx_description
1 polymer ?
#
loop_
_entity_poly.entity_id
_entity_poly.type
_entity_poly.pdbx_seq_one_letter_code
_entity_poly.pdbx_strand_id
1 'polypeptide(L)' 'MPVIISCVNHKGGCAKTTTAVNLAVSLANGNNSLGIKPRKVLLIDLDPKGNVATTFGLDKKNIQ' A
#
# COMPACT_ATOMS: atom_id res chain seq x y z
N MET A 1 -14.23 5.26 -12.40
CA MET A 1 -14.58 4.30 -11.33
C MET A 1 -13.29 3.72 -10.76
N PRO A 2 -13.11 3.67 -9.42
CA PRO A 2 -11.91 3.07 -8.83
C PRO A 2 -11.94 1.53 -8.94
N VAL A 3 -10.77 0.91 -9.05
CA VAL A 3 -10.61 -0.55 -8.90
C VAL A 3 -10.18 -0.80 -7.46
N ILE A 4 -10.88 -1.70 -6.76
CA ILE A 4 -10.59 -2.06 -5.38
C ILE A 4 -9.75 -3.34 -5.38
N ILE A 5 -8.58 -3.29 -4.73
CA ILE A 5 -7.65 -4.42 -4.62
C ILE A 5 -7.40 -4.68 -3.14
N SER A 6 -7.64 -5.91 -2.68
CA SER A 6 -7.42 -6.33 -1.30
C SER A 6 -6.28 -7.34 -1.20
N CYS A 7 -5.24 -7.02 -0.43
CA CYS A 7 -4.11 -7.92 -0.19
C CYS A 7 -4.35 -8.80 1.05
N VAL A 8 -4.92 -9.98 0.84
CA VAL A 8 -5.37 -10.89 1.92
C VAL A 8 -4.60 -12.22 1.94
N ASN A 9 -4.30 -12.68 3.15
CA ASN A 9 -3.71 -13.98 3.44
C ASN A 9 -3.83 -14.23 4.96
N HIS A 10 -4.38 -15.38 5.36
CA HIS A 10 -4.63 -15.71 6.76
C HIS A 10 -3.34 -15.87 7.59
N LYS A 11 -2.22 -16.23 6.93
CA LYS A 11 -0.94 -16.42 7.61
C LYS A 11 -0.23 -15.08 7.84
N GLY A 12 0.30 -14.90 9.06
CA GLY A 12 1.19 -13.79 9.41
C GLY A 12 2.57 -13.94 8.75
N GLY A 13 3.20 -12.83 8.38
CA GLY A 13 4.53 -12.84 7.74
C GLY A 13 4.53 -13.09 6.23
N CYS A 14 3.37 -13.19 5.57
CA CYS A 14 3.28 -13.42 4.12
C CYS A 14 3.34 -12.14 3.26
N ALA A 15 4.10 -11.13 3.70
CA ALA A 15 4.33 -9.89 2.94
C ALA A 15 3.08 -9.07 2.52
N LYS A 16 1.90 -9.28 3.12
CA LYS A 16 0.66 -8.56 2.78
C LYS A 16 0.83 -7.03 2.73
N THR A 17 1.32 -6.43 3.82
CA THR A 17 1.59 -4.99 3.91
C THR A 17 2.63 -4.55 2.90
N THR A 18 3.72 -5.31 2.77
CA THR A 18 4.79 -5.03 1.79
C THR A 18 4.24 -4.99 0.37
N THR A 19 3.42 -5.95 -0.02
CA THR A 19 2.77 -6.00 -1.33
C THR A 19 1.80 -4.83 -1.50
N ALA A 20 0.93 -4.56 -0.52
CA ALA A 20 -0.05 -3.48 -0.61
C ALA A 20 0.61 -2.10 -0.78
N VAL A 21 1.65 -1.80 0.01
CA VAL A 21 2.38 -0.53 -0.06
C VAL A 21 3.13 -0.40 -1.39
N ASN A 22 3.92 -1.39 -1.78
CA ASN A 22 4.72 -1.29 -3.01
C ASN A 22 3.85 -1.27 -4.26
N LEU A 23 2.73 -2.01 -4.27
CA LEU A 23 1.75 -1.93 -5.36
C LEU A 23 1.14 -0.51 -5.44
N ALA A 24 0.74 0.06 -4.29
CA ALA A 24 0.18 1.40 -4.25
C ALA A 24 1.16 2.47 -4.76
N VAL A 25 2.43 2.43 -4.32
CA VAL A 25 3.48 3.36 -4.77
C VAL A 25 3.77 3.18 -6.26
N SER A 26 3.87 1.94 -6.74
CA SER A 26 4.15 1.66 -8.15
C SER A 26 3.02 2.16 -9.07
N LEU A 27 1.76 1.97 -8.66
CA LEU A 27 0.60 2.49 -9.40
C LEU A 27 0.51 4.02 -9.34
N ALA A 28 0.87 4.62 -8.20
CA ALA A 28 0.90 6.07 -8.04
C ALA A 28 1.95 6.70 -8.96
N ASN A 29 3.13 6.09 -9.06
CA ASN A 29 4.23 6.59 -9.88
C ASN A 29 4.07 6.25 -11.37
N GLY A 30 3.38 5.17 -11.70
CA GLY A 30 3.38 4.62 -13.06
C GLY A 30 4.78 4.12 -13.48
N ASN A 31 4.93 3.83 -14.77
CA ASN A 31 6.19 3.44 -15.38
C ASN A 31 6.19 3.82 -16.88
N ASN A 32 6.97 4.83 -17.24
CA ASN A 32 7.01 5.34 -18.61
C ASN A 32 7.62 4.34 -19.62
N SER A 33 8.63 3.55 -19.24
CA SER A 33 9.25 2.59 -20.17
C SER A 33 8.32 1.42 -20.50
N LEU A 34 7.38 1.11 -19.60
CA LEU A 34 6.33 0.11 -19.81
C LEU A 34 5.00 0.71 -20.32
N GLY A 35 4.94 2.01 -20.60
CA GLY A 35 3.71 2.68 -21.05
C GLY A 35 2.61 2.77 -19.99
N ILE A 36 2.95 2.60 -18.71
CA ILE A 36 2.01 2.63 -17.59
C ILE A 36 1.91 4.05 -17.06
N LYS A 37 0.76 4.69 -17.24
CA LYS A 37 0.53 6.05 -16.71
C LYS A 37 0.34 6.05 -15.18
N PRO A 38 0.82 7.09 -14.47
CA PRO A 38 0.51 7.32 -13.06
C PRO A 38 -1.00 7.29 -12.77
N ARG A 39 -1.40 6.82 -11.58
CA ARG A 39 -2.79 6.79 -11.13
C ARG A 39 -2.94 7.46 -9.76
N LYS A 40 -4.13 8.02 -9.49
CA LYS A 40 -4.49 8.42 -8.13
C LYS A 40 -4.80 7.17 -7.31
N VAL A 41 -4.06 6.95 -6.23
CA VAL A 41 -4.16 5.75 -5.39
C VAL A 41 -4.54 6.15 -3.96
N LEU A 42 -5.48 5.40 -3.38
CA LEU A 42 -5.80 5.44 -1.94
C LEU A 42 -5.36 4.10 -1.35
N LEU A 43 -4.47 4.14 -0.36
CA LEU A 43 -4.07 2.98 0.42
C LEU A 43 -4.81 3.01 1.76
N ILE A 44 -5.44 1.91 2.13
CA ILE A 44 -6.20 1.75 3.37
C ILE A 44 -5.49 0.70 4.22
N ASP A 45 -5.05 1.08 5.43
CA ASP A 45 -4.52 0.14 6.42
C ASP A 45 -5.66 -0.34 7.33
N LEU A 46 -5.94 -1.64 7.30
CA LEU A 46 -6.94 -2.29 8.14
C LEU A 46 -6.29 -3.28 9.13
N ASP A 47 -4.95 -3.25 9.28
CA ASP A 47 -4.24 -4.05 10.28
C ASP A 47 -3.99 -3.18 11.53
N PRO A 48 -4.49 -3.57 12.72
CA PRO A 48 -4.25 -2.85 13.97
C PRO A 48 -2.77 -2.62 14.31
N LYS A 49 -1.85 -3.39 13.71
CA LYS A 49 -0.41 -3.16 13.87
C LYS A 49 0.07 -1.87 13.20
N GLY A 50 -0.68 -1.30 12.27
CA GLY A 50 -0.38 -0.01 11.61
C GLY A 50 0.90 -0.06 10.76
N ASN A 51 1.25 -1.22 10.21
CA ASN A 51 2.55 -1.40 9.55
C ASN A 51 2.72 -0.53 8.30
N VAL A 52 1.63 -0.07 7.67
CA VAL A 52 1.69 0.88 6.55
C VAL A 52 2.32 2.19 6.99
N ALA A 53 1.89 2.75 8.13
CA ALA A 53 2.43 4.01 8.66
C ALA A 53 3.95 3.98 8.83
N THR A 54 4.48 2.90 9.42
CA THR A 54 5.93 2.72 9.59
C THR A 54 6.66 2.61 8.26
N THR A 55 6.05 2.04 7.21
CA THR A 55 6.68 1.98 5.88
C THR A 55 6.86 3.38 5.29
N PHE A 56 5.99 4.33 5.63
CA PHE A 56 6.13 5.73 5.25
C PHE A 56 6.93 6.58 6.24
N GLY A 57 7.61 5.96 7.22
CA GLY A 57 8.40 6.67 8.21
C GLY A 57 7.57 7.45 9.23
N LEU A 58 6.27 7.18 9.32
CA LEU A 58 5.38 7.85 10.26
C LEU A 58 5.39 7.12 11.61
N ASP A 59 5.42 7.88 12.71
CA ASP A 59 5.32 7.31 14.05
C ASP A 59 3.88 6.92 14.38
N LYS A 60 3.64 5.62 14.58
CA LYS A 60 2.34 5.05 14.95
C LYS A 60 1.71 5.70 16.18
N LYS A 61 2.52 6.24 17.11
CA LYS A 61 2.02 6.90 18.33
C LYS A 61 1.55 8.33 18.09
N ASN A 62 2.00 8.95 17.00
CA ASN A 62 1.73 10.35 16.67
C ASN A 62 0.77 10.49 15.47
N ILE A 63 0.23 9.38 14.98
CA ILE A 63 -0.81 9.35 13.94
C ILE A 63 -2.13 9.12 14.65
N GLN A 64 -3.04 10.09 14.54
CA GLN A 64 -4.43 9.97 15.01
C GLN A 64 -5.28 9.20 14.01
#